data_AF-A0A915MBK9-F1
#
_entry.id   AF-A0A915MBK9-F1
#
_cell.length_a   1.000
_cell.length_b   1.000
_cell.length_c   1.000
_cell.angle_alpha   90.00
_cell.angle_beta   90.00
_cell.angle_gamma   90.00
#
_symmetry.space_group_name_H-M   'P 1'
#
loop_
_entity.id
_entity.type
_entity.pdbx_description
1 polymer ?
#
loop_
_entity_poly.entity_id
_entity_poly.type
_entity_poly.pdbx_seq_one_letter_code
_entity_poly.pdbx_strand_id
1 'polypeptide(L)'
;MNTLNKLLKGLIIKNNFLFEQNKFASHFNFYPTKYLNEENKEKINLCQAINQALNIALEEDPNSVCFGEDVAFGGVFRCSVGLQNKFGKERVFNTPLCEQGIVGFGIGLAVTGSNAIAEIQFADYIFPAFDQIVNEAAKYRYRSGNQFNCGKLTIRATWGAVGHGALYHSQSPEAYFSHTPGLKIVIPRGPSQAKGLLLSCIADPDPCIFFEPKILYRNAVEDVPVGKYILPLGKAEIVREGKDVTLVGWGTQLHVLMETADLAEKDLGILCEVIDLQTIIPWDVETVAESVTKTGHLLISHEAPKTCGFGAEMAATIQKECFLNLEAPIERICGWDTPFPHYSNSYYTKGRTFRYIDLAKVGDDAIEGMALLEERRMSKKAREDEERKERRAKGIMYDEEKIAGGKNTFLYAGEYRELYEVDKEMWKLIKFILVAMALGVIGFIYVKADLTKRRRKVMAERKKKLAEARNSKQSQNSSTATN
;
A
#
# COMPACT_ATOMS: atom_id res chain seq x y z
N MET A 1 20.85 -21.77 -26.41
CA MET A 1 19.53 -21.13 -26.57
C MET A 1 18.39 -22.06 -27.02
N ASN A 2 18.49 -22.84 -28.11
CA ASN A 2 17.31 -23.57 -28.66
C ASN A 2 16.85 -24.83 -27.89
N THR A 3 17.69 -25.47 -27.08
CA THR A 3 17.35 -26.72 -26.37
C THR A 3 16.73 -26.45 -24.99
N LEU A 4 17.21 -25.42 -24.29
CA LEU A 4 16.72 -25.01 -22.97
C LEU A 4 15.32 -24.36 -23.06
N ASN A 5 15.12 -23.47 -24.05
CA ASN A 5 13.79 -22.88 -24.33
C ASN A 5 12.74 -23.91 -24.77
N LYS A 6 13.15 -25.03 -25.40
CA LYS A 6 12.25 -26.14 -25.74
C LYS A 6 11.91 -27.01 -24.52
N LEU A 7 12.86 -27.21 -23.61
CA LEU A 7 12.66 -27.93 -22.34
C LEU A 7 11.76 -27.12 -21.38
N LEU A 8 11.99 -25.80 -21.26
CA LEU A 8 11.19 -24.88 -20.44
C LEU A 8 9.78 -24.71 -21.00
N LYS A 9 9.61 -24.46 -22.31
CA LYS A 9 8.27 -24.47 -22.94
C LYS A 9 7.57 -25.84 -22.82
N GLY A 10 8.33 -26.93 -22.85
CA GLY A 10 7.80 -28.29 -22.65
C GLY A 10 7.30 -28.54 -21.23
N LEU A 11 8.00 -28.02 -20.22
CA LEU A 11 7.59 -28.03 -18.80
C LEU A 11 6.38 -27.13 -18.57
N ILE A 12 6.35 -25.93 -19.15
CA ILE A 12 5.24 -24.98 -19.06
C ILE A 12 3.97 -25.55 -19.73
N ILE A 13 4.09 -26.16 -20.91
CA ILE A 13 2.94 -26.76 -21.62
C ILE A 13 2.45 -28.04 -20.92
N LYS A 14 3.35 -28.88 -20.39
CA LYS A 14 2.95 -30.07 -19.62
C LYS A 14 2.33 -29.72 -18.27
N ASN A 15 2.83 -28.69 -17.57
CA ASN A 15 2.27 -28.26 -16.29
C ASN A 15 0.96 -27.50 -16.47
N ASN A 16 0.79 -26.71 -17.54
CA ASN A 16 -0.51 -26.11 -17.90
C ASN A 16 -1.63 -27.14 -18.14
N PHE A 17 -1.30 -28.40 -18.48
CA PHE A 17 -2.26 -29.48 -18.69
C PHE A 17 -2.50 -30.36 -17.45
N LEU A 18 -1.63 -30.30 -16.44
CA LEU A 18 -1.70 -31.13 -15.22
C LEU A 18 -2.27 -30.41 -13.99
N PHE A 19 -2.50 -29.09 -14.05
CA PHE A 19 -3.31 -28.40 -13.04
C PHE A 19 -4.80 -28.67 -13.32
N GLU A 20 -5.24 -29.87 -12.94
CA GLU A 20 -6.65 -30.24 -12.88
C GLU A 20 -7.47 -29.10 -12.26
N GLN A 21 -8.64 -28.86 -12.85
CA GLN A 21 -9.70 -28.02 -12.30
C GLN A 21 -10.25 -28.62 -11.00
N ASN A 22 -9.41 -28.74 -9.98
CA ASN A 22 -9.88 -29.04 -8.64
C ASN A 22 -10.71 -27.83 -8.18
N LYS A 23 -12.00 -28.05 -7.98
CA LYS A 23 -12.89 -27.11 -7.28
C LYS A 23 -12.35 -26.99 -5.86
N PHE A 24 -11.42 -26.07 -5.63
CA PHE A 24 -10.87 -25.83 -4.31
C PHE A 24 -11.93 -25.18 -3.43
N ALA A 25 -12.12 -25.70 -2.21
CA ALA A 25 -13.05 -25.13 -1.22
C ALA A 25 -12.61 -23.75 -0.70
N SER A 26 -11.30 -23.44 -0.77
CA SER A 26 -10.70 -22.15 -0.42
C SER A 26 -9.63 -21.76 -1.45
N HIS A 27 -9.45 -20.46 -1.65
CA HIS A 27 -8.44 -19.90 -2.57
C HIS A 27 -7.07 -19.67 -1.92
N PHE A 28 -6.93 -19.93 -0.61
CA PHE A 28 -5.68 -19.81 0.15
C PHE A 28 -5.60 -20.92 1.20
N ASN A 29 -4.38 -21.23 1.64
CA ASN A 29 -4.10 -22.05 2.83
C ASN A 29 -3.62 -21.12 3.94
N PHE A 30 -4.15 -21.23 5.16
CA PHE A 30 -3.75 -20.33 6.26
C PHE A 30 -2.36 -20.69 6.81
N TYR A 31 -1.45 -19.70 6.89
CA TYR A 31 -0.13 -19.81 7.49
C TYR A 31 -0.11 -19.11 8.87
N PRO A 32 0.00 -19.85 9.99
CA PRO A 32 -0.06 -19.28 11.33
C PRO A 32 1.21 -18.52 11.72
N THR A 33 1.04 -17.57 12.63
CA THR A 33 2.10 -16.76 13.23
C THR A 33 2.99 -17.60 14.15
N LYS A 34 4.32 -17.45 14.06
CA LYS A 34 5.28 -18.35 14.77
C LYS A 34 6.06 -17.72 15.94
N TYR A 35 6.05 -16.40 16.12
CA TYR A 35 7.05 -15.71 16.97
C TYR A 35 6.57 -15.26 18.36
N LEU A 36 5.28 -15.39 18.70
CA LEU A 36 4.80 -14.98 20.02
C LEU A 36 5.17 -16.05 21.06
N ASN A 37 6.27 -15.85 21.77
CA ASN A 37 6.75 -16.71 22.84
C ASN A 37 6.11 -16.32 24.18
N GLU A 38 4.82 -16.62 24.36
CA GLU A 38 4.16 -16.55 25.67
C GLU A 38 3.71 -17.94 26.14
N GLU A 39 3.80 -18.21 27.44
CA GLU A 39 3.47 -19.52 28.02
C GLU A 39 1.96 -19.80 28.02
N ASN A 40 1.11 -18.77 28.14
CA ASN A 40 -0.34 -18.92 28.23
C ASN A 40 -1.05 -18.49 26.93
N LYS A 41 -1.39 -19.49 26.10
CA LYS A 41 -2.07 -19.28 24.81
C LYS A 41 -3.37 -20.05 24.75
N GLU A 42 -4.32 -19.51 23.99
CA GLU A 42 -5.56 -20.18 23.62
C GLU A 42 -5.64 -20.34 22.10
N LYS A 43 -6.11 -21.50 21.66
CA LYS A 43 -6.35 -21.78 20.25
C LYS A 43 -7.67 -21.17 19.82
N ILE A 44 -7.61 -20.02 19.16
CA ILE A 44 -8.79 -19.23 18.80
C ILE A 44 -8.75 -18.77 17.34
N ASN A 45 -9.91 -18.42 16.81
CA ASN A 45 -10.04 -17.83 15.48
C ASN A 45 -9.92 -16.30 15.49
N LEU A 46 -9.89 -15.69 14.31
CA LEU A 46 -9.71 -14.24 14.17
C LEU A 46 -10.85 -13.45 14.84
N CYS A 47 -12.10 -13.91 14.71
CA CYS A 47 -13.26 -13.28 15.35
C CYS A 47 -13.14 -13.27 16.89
N GLN A 48 -12.71 -14.39 17.47
CA GLN A 48 -12.45 -14.51 18.91
C GLN A 48 -11.26 -13.64 19.36
N ALA A 49 -10.21 -13.52 18.56
CA ALA A 49 -9.06 -12.67 18.87
C ALA A 49 -9.44 -11.18 18.89
N ILE A 50 -10.28 -10.74 17.95
CA ILE A 50 -10.87 -9.39 17.96
C ILE A 50 -11.74 -9.19 19.20
N ASN A 51 -12.59 -10.17 19.54
CA ASN A 51 -13.38 -10.10 20.76
C ASN A 51 -12.50 -9.97 22.02
N GLN A 52 -11.41 -10.73 22.13
CA GLN A 52 -10.46 -10.61 23.23
C GLN A 52 -9.81 -9.21 23.29
N ALA A 53 -9.41 -8.63 22.15
CA ALA A 53 -8.87 -7.28 22.10
C ALA A 53 -9.90 -6.23 22.58
N LEU A 54 -11.15 -6.32 22.12
CA LEU A 54 -12.24 -5.44 22.55
C LEU A 54 -12.53 -5.59 24.06
N ASN A 55 -12.52 -6.82 24.56
CA ASN A 55 -12.72 -7.12 25.97
C ASN A 55 -11.64 -6.46 26.84
N ILE A 56 -10.37 -6.64 26.47
CA ILE A 56 -9.23 -5.98 27.14
C ILE A 56 -9.38 -4.46 27.11
N ALA A 57 -9.67 -3.87 25.94
CA ALA A 57 -9.81 -2.42 25.81
C ALA A 57 -10.96 -1.83 26.64
N LEU A 58 -12.07 -2.56 26.80
CA LEU A 58 -13.20 -2.16 27.65
C LEU A 58 -12.90 -2.37 29.14
N GLU A 59 -12.10 -3.38 29.49
CA GLU A 59 -11.71 -3.67 30.87
C GLU A 59 -10.67 -2.67 31.40
N GLU A 60 -9.70 -2.25 30.57
CA GLU A 60 -8.62 -1.36 30.98
C GLU A 60 -9.03 0.12 31.12
N ASP A 61 -9.94 0.61 30.28
CA ASP A 61 -10.40 2.01 30.33
C ASP A 61 -11.92 2.07 30.48
N PRO A 62 -12.46 2.57 31.60
CA PRO A 62 -13.90 2.68 31.83
C PRO A 62 -14.60 3.63 30.83
N ASN A 63 -13.86 4.49 30.14
CA ASN A 63 -14.38 5.40 29.12
C ASN A 63 -14.38 4.81 27.71
N SER A 64 -13.86 3.59 27.51
CA SER A 64 -13.95 2.89 26.23
C SER A 64 -15.39 2.51 25.94
N VAL A 65 -15.84 2.72 24.71
CA VAL A 65 -17.16 2.31 24.22
C VAL A 65 -17.05 1.65 22.85
N CYS A 66 -17.88 0.64 22.61
CA CYS A 66 -18.00 -0.08 21.36
C CYS A 66 -19.40 0.11 20.78
N PHE A 67 -19.52 0.67 19.58
CA PHE A 67 -20.81 1.00 19.00
C PHE A 67 -20.82 0.83 17.48
N GLY A 68 -22.00 0.61 16.93
CA GLY A 68 -22.23 0.41 15.51
C GLY A 68 -23.55 -0.30 15.30
N GLU A 69 -23.81 -0.72 14.07
CA GLU A 69 -25.01 -1.51 13.77
C GLU A 69 -24.85 -2.93 14.35
N ASP A 70 -25.86 -3.38 15.09
CA ASP A 70 -25.98 -4.77 15.55
C ASP A 70 -24.91 -5.30 16.53
N VAL A 71 -24.02 -4.43 17.04
CA VAL A 71 -22.94 -4.83 17.95
C VAL A 71 -23.43 -5.34 19.32
N ALA A 72 -24.64 -4.95 19.77
CA ALA A 72 -25.19 -5.28 21.08
C ALA A 72 -25.36 -6.78 21.32
N PHE A 73 -25.93 -7.51 20.34
CA PHE A 73 -26.13 -8.95 20.46
C PHE A 73 -24.85 -9.76 20.14
N GLY A 74 -23.81 -9.07 19.66
CA GLY A 74 -22.51 -9.64 19.32
C GLY A 74 -22.01 -9.35 17.91
N GLY A 75 -22.77 -8.59 17.10
CA GLY A 75 -22.44 -8.28 15.72
C GLY A 75 -22.73 -9.45 14.77
N VAL A 76 -22.92 -9.12 13.48
CA VAL A 76 -23.24 -10.12 12.44
C VAL A 76 -22.12 -11.16 12.25
N PHE A 77 -20.88 -10.79 12.55
CA PHE A 77 -19.71 -11.67 12.53
C PHE A 77 -19.31 -12.23 13.89
N ARG A 78 -20.06 -11.96 14.97
CA ARG A 78 -19.81 -12.43 16.35
C ARG A 78 -18.59 -11.81 17.06
N CYS A 79 -18.02 -10.72 16.54
CA CYS A 79 -16.82 -10.07 17.13
C CYS A 79 -17.07 -9.41 18.49
N SER A 80 -18.31 -9.01 18.82
CA SER A 80 -18.64 -8.34 20.09
C SER A 80 -19.50 -9.19 21.04
N VAL A 81 -19.58 -10.51 20.81
CA VAL A 81 -20.41 -11.42 21.63
C VAL A 81 -20.03 -11.31 23.10
N GLY A 82 -21.05 -11.24 23.96
CA GLY A 82 -20.90 -11.21 25.42
C GLY A 82 -20.42 -9.88 26.00
N LEU A 83 -19.93 -8.94 25.18
CA LEU A 83 -19.37 -7.68 25.67
C LEU A 83 -20.44 -6.78 26.31
N GLN A 84 -21.64 -6.68 25.71
CA GLN A 84 -22.73 -5.90 26.32
C GLN A 84 -23.17 -6.49 27.67
N ASN A 85 -23.22 -7.82 27.80
CA ASN A 85 -23.57 -8.46 29.07
C ASN A 85 -22.51 -8.20 30.15
N LYS A 86 -21.22 -8.17 29.78
CA LYS A 86 -20.10 -7.91 30.71
C LYS A 86 -19.98 -6.43 31.10
N PHE A 87 -20.10 -5.51 30.14
CA PHE A 87 -19.78 -4.08 30.33
C PHE A 87 -21.00 -3.15 30.37
N GLY A 88 -22.20 -3.68 30.11
CA GLY A 88 -23.45 -2.93 30.13
C GLY A 88 -23.79 -2.23 28.81
N LYS A 89 -25.07 -1.90 28.67
CA LYS A 89 -25.65 -1.24 27.48
C LYS A 89 -25.13 0.17 27.23
N GLU A 90 -24.55 0.84 28.23
CA GLU A 90 -23.99 2.19 28.06
C GLU A 90 -22.61 2.17 27.38
N ARG A 91 -21.94 1.02 27.39
CA ARG A 91 -20.58 0.86 26.84
C ARG A 91 -20.52 0.04 25.57
N VAL A 92 -21.50 -0.83 25.36
CA VAL A 92 -21.64 -1.61 24.12
C VAL A 92 -23.06 -1.46 23.62
N PHE A 93 -23.29 -0.71 22.54
CA PHE A 93 -24.64 -0.35 22.10
C PHE A 93 -24.81 -0.24 20.59
N ASN A 94 -26.03 -0.48 20.14
CA ASN A 94 -26.42 -0.30 18.75
C ASN A 94 -26.62 1.18 18.42
N THR A 95 -26.22 1.57 17.21
CA THR A 95 -26.58 2.85 16.60
C THR A 95 -27.78 2.69 15.66
N PRO A 96 -28.42 3.80 15.25
CA PRO A 96 -29.21 3.80 14.01
C PRO A 96 -28.36 3.37 12.80
N LEU A 97 -29.02 2.88 11.76
CA LEU A 97 -28.39 2.41 10.52
C LEU A 97 -27.96 3.61 9.66
N CYS A 98 -26.77 4.15 9.93
CA CYS A 98 -26.27 5.40 9.33
C CYS A 98 -24.77 5.58 9.58
N GLU A 99 -23.93 5.15 8.63
CA GLU A 99 -22.48 5.08 8.81
C GLU A 99 -21.81 6.44 9.00
N GLN A 100 -22.30 7.48 8.31
CA GLN A 100 -21.86 8.86 8.54
C GLN A 100 -22.15 9.33 9.97
N GLY A 101 -23.27 8.89 10.53
CA GLY A 101 -23.66 9.17 11.90
C GLY A 101 -22.77 8.42 12.89
N ILE A 102 -22.48 7.14 12.62
CA ILE A 102 -21.58 6.30 13.43
C ILE A 102 -20.21 6.97 13.57
N VAL A 103 -19.57 7.33 12.46
CA VAL A 103 -18.23 7.93 12.52
C VAL A 103 -18.26 9.34 13.13
N GLY A 104 -19.21 10.19 12.74
CA GLY A 104 -19.34 11.54 13.32
C GLY A 104 -19.58 11.51 14.83
N PHE A 105 -20.41 10.58 15.30
CA PHE A 105 -20.63 10.33 16.71
C PHE A 105 -19.35 9.85 17.42
N GLY A 106 -18.61 8.93 16.81
CA GLY A 106 -17.32 8.45 17.32
C GLY A 106 -16.27 9.56 17.44
N ILE A 107 -16.20 10.46 16.45
CA ILE A 107 -15.34 11.65 16.51
C ILE A 107 -15.70 12.50 17.74
N GLY A 108 -17.00 12.77 17.96
CA GLY A 108 -17.47 13.53 19.12
C GLY A 108 -17.05 12.92 20.45
N LEU A 109 -17.22 11.60 20.61
CA LEU A 109 -16.77 10.87 21.79
C LEU A 109 -15.26 10.97 22.00
N ALA A 110 -14.48 10.75 20.94
CA ALA A 110 -13.01 10.81 20.99
C ALA A 110 -12.50 12.20 21.36
N VAL A 111 -13.17 13.27 20.90
CA VAL A 111 -12.86 14.67 21.26
C VAL A 111 -13.06 14.92 22.76
N THR A 112 -14.02 14.27 23.38
CA THR A 112 -14.24 14.35 24.84
C THR A 112 -13.30 13.46 25.66
N GLY A 113 -12.49 12.62 25.01
CA GLY A 113 -11.47 11.79 25.64
C GLY A 113 -11.84 10.32 25.85
N SER A 114 -13.00 9.87 25.37
CA SER A 114 -13.40 8.45 25.36
C SER A 114 -12.67 7.66 24.26
N ASN A 115 -12.36 6.39 24.51
CA ASN A 115 -11.90 5.50 23.42
C ASN A 115 -13.13 5.03 22.64
N ALA A 116 -13.35 5.64 21.48
CA ALA A 116 -14.48 5.39 20.62
C ALA A 116 -14.13 4.28 19.61
N ILE A 117 -14.66 3.08 19.84
CA ILE A 117 -14.45 1.91 18.98
C ILE A 117 -15.69 1.72 18.11
N ALA A 118 -15.67 2.31 16.91
CA ALA A 118 -16.78 2.27 15.97
C ALA A 118 -16.69 1.03 15.07
N GLU A 119 -17.80 0.29 14.91
CA GLU A 119 -17.93 -0.76 13.89
C GLU A 119 -18.70 -0.23 12.68
N ILE A 120 -18.08 -0.36 11.50
CA ILE A 120 -18.76 -0.28 10.21
C ILE A 120 -18.94 -1.71 9.71
N GLN A 121 -20.18 -2.12 9.44
CA GLN A 121 -20.54 -3.53 9.28
C GLN A 121 -19.79 -4.21 8.11
N PHE A 122 -19.58 -3.50 7.00
CA PHE A 122 -18.70 -3.91 5.92
C PHE A 122 -17.88 -2.72 5.44
N ALA A 123 -16.61 -2.92 5.10
CA ALA A 123 -15.78 -1.88 4.50
C ALA A 123 -16.39 -1.35 3.20
N ASP A 124 -17.22 -2.14 2.52
CA ASP A 124 -18.03 -1.73 1.39
C ASP A 124 -19.04 -0.60 1.72
N TYR A 125 -19.45 -0.48 2.98
CA TYR A 125 -20.40 0.51 3.51
C TYR A 125 -19.72 1.66 4.25
N ILE A 126 -18.39 1.77 4.19
CA ILE A 126 -17.67 2.87 4.86
C ILE A 126 -17.79 4.21 4.11
N PHE A 127 -18.17 4.18 2.84
CA PHE A 127 -18.15 5.36 1.97
C PHE A 127 -19.14 6.47 2.34
N PRO A 128 -20.35 6.22 2.88
CA PRO A 128 -21.17 7.29 3.45
C PRO A 128 -20.43 8.07 4.55
N ALA A 129 -19.56 7.42 5.32
CA ALA A 129 -18.72 8.06 6.34
C ALA A 129 -17.44 8.70 5.80
N PHE A 130 -17.17 8.63 4.49
CA PHE A 130 -15.90 9.08 3.91
C PHE A 130 -15.59 10.55 4.23
N ASP A 131 -16.59 11.44 4.22
CA ASP A 131 -16.40 12.85 4.57
C ASP A 131 -16.00 13.02 6.05
N GLN A 132 -16.66 12.32 6.98
CA GLN A 132 -16.30 12.35 8.40
C GLN A 132 -14.90 11.78 8.64
N ILE A 133 -14.50 10.75 7.91
CA ILE A 133 -13.16 10.16 8.04
C ILE A 133 -12.10 11.13 7.48
N VAL A 134 -12.30 11.62 6.27
CA VAL A 134 -11.27 12.34 5.51
C VAL A 134 -11.20 13.80 5.87
N ASN A 135 -12.32 14.50 5.98
CA ASN A 135 -12.34 15.95 6.25
C ASN A 135 -12.37 16.27 7.74
N GLU A 136 -13.02 15.44 8.55
CA GLU A 136 -13.14 15.68 9.98
C GLU A 136 -12.06 14.94 10.78
N ALA A 137 -12.08 13.61 10.84
CA ALA A 137 -11.20 12.82 11.71
C ALA A 137 -9.72 13.05 11.40
N ALA A 138 -9.31 12.83 10.14
CA ALA A 138 -7.91 12.94 9.73
C ALA A 138 -7.30 14.33 9.99
N LYS A 139 -8.13 15.39 9.90
CA LYS A 139 -7.67 16.77 10.00
C LYS A 139 -7.92 17.38 11.38
N TYR A 140 -8.56 16.66 12.31
CA TYR A 140 -9.07 17.23 13.57
C TYR A 140 -7.96 17.83 14.44
N ARG A 141 -6.84 17.09 14.59
CA ARG A 141 -5.66 17.53 15.33
C ARG A 141 -4.96 18.71 14.63
N TYR A 142 -4.81 18.62 13.32
CA TYR A 142 -4.10 19.62 12.53
C TYR A 142 -4.84 20.96 12.49
N ARG A 143 -6.14 20.95 12.17
CA ARG A 143 -6.96 22.15 12.02
C ARG A 143 -7.13 22.95 13.31
N SER A 144 -6.95 22.30 14.46
CA SER A 144 -7.07 22.92 15.78
C SER A 144 -5.73 23.39 16.35
N GLY A 145 -4.60 23.16 15.66
CA GLY A 145 -3.28 23.37 16.25
C GLY A 145 -3.07 22.54 17.52
N ASN A 146 -3.61 21.32 17.54
CA ASN A 146 -3.61 20.39 18.67
C ASN A 146 -4.44 20.82 19.91
N GLN A 147 -5.30 21.84 19.80
CA GLN A 147 -6.23 22.18 20.89
C GLN A 147 -7.32 21.13 21.08
N PHE A 148 -7.72 20.46 20.00
CA PHE A 148 -8.66 19.33 20.00
C PHE A 148 -8.14 18.22 19.11
N ASN A 149 -8.44 16.98 19.44
CA ASN A 149 -8.12 15.83 18.60
C ASN A 149 -9.14 14.71 18.79
N CYS A 150 -9.26 13.82 17.81
CA CYS A 150 -10.05 12.60 17.88
C CYS A 150 -9.14 11.36 17.80
N GLY A 151 -7.96 11.43 18.44
CA GLY A 151 -6.96 10.36 18.38
C GLY A 151 -7.47 9.03 18.89
N LYS A 152 -8.33 9.08 19.90
CA LYS A 152 -8.97 7.93 20.54
C LYS A 152 -10.12 7.31 19.72
N LEU A 153 -10.12 7.51 18.40
CA LEU A 153 -11.11 6.93 17.49
C LEU A 153 -10.48 5.76 16.74
N THR A 154 -11.07 4.57 16.89
CA THR A 154 -10.76 3.40 16.07
C THR A 154 -12.01 2.99 15.31
N ILE A 155 -11.94 3.02 13.98
CA ILE A 155 -12.99 2.55 13.09
C ILE A 155 -12.58 1.17 12.61
N ARG A 156 -13.34 0.14 13.00
CA ARG A 156 -13.12 -1.23 12.56
C ARG A 156 -14.19 -1.64 11.55
N ALA A 157 -13.77 -2.33 10.49
CA ALA A 157 -14.67 -2.75 9.43
C ALA A 157 -14.25 -4.08 8.80
N THR A 158 -15.23 -4.89 8.39
CA THR A 158 -14.94 -6.17 7.72
C THR A 158 -14.45 -5.94 6.30
N TRP A 159 -13.41 -6.64 5.85
CA TRP A 159 -12.64 -6.29 4.66
C TRP A 159 -12.35 -7.51 3.76
N GLY A 160 -12.16 -7.26 2.46
CA GLY A 160 -11.62 -8.23 1.49
C GLY A 160 -12.62 -9.28 0.99
N ALA A 161 -12.22 -10.07 0.00
CA ALA A 161 -13.05 -11.07 -0.63
C ALA A 161 -13.51 -12.17 0.34
N VAL A 162 -14.71 -12.70 0.12
CA VAL A 162 -15.26 -13.84 0.88
C VAL A 162 -15.73 -15.00 -0.01
N GLY A 163 -15.29 -15.00 -1.27
CA GLY A 163 -15.70 -15.97 -2.28
C GLY A 163 -16.97 -15.57 -3.01
N HIS A 164 -18.05 -15.25 -2.29
CA HIS A 164 -19.39 -15.00 -2.89
C HIS A 164 -19.98 -13.61 -2.56
N GLY A 165 -19.18 -12.68 -2.05
CA GLY A 165 -19.68 -11.38 -1.58
C GLY A 165 -20.05 -10.37 -2.68
N ALA A 166 -19.61 -10.61 -3.92
CA ALA A 166 -19.85 -9.73 -5.07
C ALA A 166 -19.46 -8.26 -4.77
N LEU A 167 -20.23 -7.30 -5.26
CA LEU A 167 -19.84 -5.88 -5.29
C LEU A 167 -19.75 -5.24 -3.89
N TYR A 168 -20.55 -5.69 -2.93
CA TYR A 168 -20.81 -4.96 -1.68
C TYR A 168 -20.49 -5.74 -0.41
N HIS A 169 -19.81 -6.89 -0.54
CA HIS A 169 -19.27 -7.61 0.61
C HIS A 169 -17.86 -8.15 0.32
N SER A 170 -17.09 -7.50 -0.55
CA SER A 170 -15.78 -8.00 -1.00
C SER A 170 -14.76 -6.90 -1.31
N GLN A 171 -15.09 -5.64 -1.07
CA GLN A 171 -14.17 -4.56 -1.35
C GLN A 171 -12.97 -4.51 -0.40
N SER A 172 -11.89 -3.96 -0.95
CA SER A 172 -10.63 -3.63 -0.27
C SER A 172 -10.34 -2.14 -0.49
N PRO A 173 -10.93 -1.23 0.33
CA PRO A 173 -10.94 0.20 0.06
C PRO A 173 -9.74 0.97 0.63
N GLU A 174 -8.69 0.30 1.12
CA GLU A 174 -7.55 0.93 1.79
C GLU A 174 -6.88 2.03 0.96
N ALA A 175 -6.84 1.87 -0.37
CA ALA A 175 -6.24 2.85 -1.26
C ALA A 175 -6.98 4.20 -1.23
N TYR A 176 -8.32 4.22 -1.11
CA TYR A 176 -9.10 5.46 -1.04
C TYR A 176 -8.72 6.31 0.17
N PHE A 177 -8.40 5.66 1.30
CA PHE A 177 -8.04 6.33 2.54
C PHE A 177 -6.54 6.61 2.63
N SER A 178 -5.69 5.83 1.95
CA SER A 178 -4.23 5.97 2.00
C SER A 178 -3.73 7.34 1.54
N HIS A 179 -4.50 8.05 0.69
CA HIS A 179 -4.17 9.40 0.22
C HIS A 179 -4.55 10.51 1.23
N THR A 180 -4.99 10.16 2.45
CA THR A 180 -5.43 11.13 3.45
C THR A 180 -4.45 11.20 4.63
N PRO A 181 -3.60 12.24 4.70
CA PRO A 181 -2.73 12.46 5.85
C PRO A 181 -3.50 12.66 7.15
N GLY A 182 -2.98 12.09 8.23
CA GLY A 182 -3.59 12.14 9.58
C GLY A 182 -4.40 10.90 9.96
N LEU A 183 -4.54 9.93 9.04
CA LEU A 183 -5.08 8.60 9.34
C LEU A 183 -3.97 7.58 9.52
N LYS A 184 -4.29 6.51 10.26
CA LYS A 184 -3.56 5.24 10.22
C LYS A 184 -4.47 4.14 9.70
N ILE A 185 -3.95 3.25 8.86
CA ILE A 185 -4.73 2.15 8.27
C ILE A 185 -3.98 0.84 8.49
N VAL A 186 -4.65 -0.14 9.08
CA VAL A 186 -4.03 -1.38 9.56
C VAL A 186 -4.88 -2.58 9.14
N ILE A 187 -4.21 -3.64 8.64
CA ILE A 187 -4.82 -4.86 8.11
C ILE A 187 -4.03 -6.08 8.61
N PRO A 188 -4.55 -6.87 9.57
CA PRO A 188 -3.87 -8.06 10.06
C PRO A 188 -4.05 -9.25 9.09
N ARG A 189 -3.13 -10.22 9.13
CA ARG A 189 -3.20 -11.48 8.37
C ARG A 189 -3.80 -12.66 9.15
N GLY A 190 -4.02 -12.53 10.45
CA GLY A 190 -4.37 -13.65 11.33
C GLY A 190 -4.72 -13.27 12.77
N PRO A 191 -5.17 -14.24 13.58
CA PRO A 191 -5.74 -13.99 14.92
C PRO A 191 -4.79 -13.26 15.87
N SER A 192 -3.55 -13.71 16.02
CA SER A 192 -2.61 -13.11 16.97
C SER A 192 -2.26 -11.68 16.56
N GLN A 193 -1.97 -11.50 15.28
CA GLN A 193 -1.65 -10.20 14.75
C GLN A 193 -2.82 -9.23 14.90
N ALA A 194 -4.06 -9.69 14.67
CA ALA A 194 -5.24 -8.86 14.81
C ALA A 194 -5.47 -8.37 16.24
N LYS A 195 -5.26 -9.22 17.25
CA LYS A 195 -5.39 -8.81 18.65
C LYS A 195 -4.38 -7.72 19.00
N GLY A 196 -3.10 -7.95 18.70
CA GLY A 196 -2.02 -7.00 19.02
C GLY A 196 -2.14 -5.68 18.25
N LEU A 197 -2.43 -5.74 16.95
CA LEU A 197 -2.59 -4.54 16.11
C LEU A 197 -3.86 -3.75 16.45
N LEU A 198 -4.99 -4.41 16.75
CA LEU A 198 -6.22 -3.71 17.16
C LEU A 198 -6.04 -2.99 18.49
N LEU A 199 -5.42 -3.63 19.49
CA LEU A 199 -5.08 -2.98 20.75
C LEU A 199 -4.14 -1.79 20.54
N SER A 200 -3.22 -1.90 19.57
CA SER A 200 -2.33 -0.79 19.20
C SER A 200 -3.09 0.35 18.55
N CYS A 201 -4.06 0.07 17.67
CA CYS A 201 -4.95 1.09 17.10
C CYS A 201 -5.79 1.80 18.17
N ILE A 202 -6.35 1.06 19.12
CA ILE A 202 -7.16 1.63 20.21
C ILE A 202 -6.32 2.53 21.13
N ALA A 203 -5.05 2.18 21.35
CA ALA A 203 -4.13 2.96 22.18
C ALA A 203 -3.45 4.12 21.43
N ASP A 204 -3.50 4.13 20.09
CA ASP A 204 -2.79 5.11 19.28
C ASP A 204 -3.41 6.51 19.45
N PRO A 205 -2.58 7.58 19.49
CA PRO A 205 -3.11 8.93 19.59
C PRO A 205 -3.64 9.47 18.26
N ASP A 206 -3.73 8.72 17.17
CA ASP A 206 -4.29 9.20 15.90
C ASP A 206 -5.44 8.31 15.41
N PRO A 207 -6.44 8.86 14.70
CA PRO A 207 -7.59 8.09 14.25
C PRO A 207 -7.16 6.92 13.35
N CYS A 208 -7.54 5.71 13.77
CA CYS A 208 -7.17 4.47 13.10
C CYS A 208 -8.34 3.84 12.36
N ILE A 209 -8.08 3.32 11.16
CA ILE A 209 -8.96 2.39 10.44
C ILE A 209 -8.35 1.00 10.52
N PHE A 210 -9.10 0.06 11.10
CA PHE A 210 -8.70 -1.33 11.25
C PHE A 210 -9.58 -2.22 10.38
N PHE A 211 -9.00 -2.77 9.31
CA PHE A 211 -9.71 -3.63 8.37
C PHE A 211 -9.52 -5.09 8.72
N GLU A 212 -10.62 -5.82 8.91
CA GLU A 212 -10.61 -7.21 9.39
C GLU A 212 -10.89 -8.17 8.21
N PRO A 213 -9.92 -8.98 7.73
CA PRO A 213 -10.17 -9.85 6.58
C PRO A 213 -11.23 -10.90 6.88
N LYS A 214 -12.44 -10.70 6.33
CA LYS A 214 -13.64 -11.41 6.80
C LYS A 214 -13.61 -12.89 6.49
N ILE A 215 -12.93 -13.30 5.43
CA ILE A 215 -12.74 -14.70 5.07
C ILE A 215 -11.89 -15.44 6.11
N LEU A 216 -11.09 -14.74 6.91
CA LEU A 216 -10.26 -15.33 7.96
C LEU A 216 -11.00 -15.50 9.29
N TYR A 217 -12.16 -14.86 9.50
CA TYR A 217 -12.87 -14.87 10.79
C TYR A 217 -13.03 -16.25 11.43
N ARG A 218 -13.34 -17.25 10.61
CA ARG A 218 -13.52 -18.65 11.05
C ARG A 218 -12.54 -19.63 10.42
N ASN A 219 -11.86 -19.23 9.34
CA ASN A 219 -10.93 -20.10 8.63
C ASN A 219 -9.50 -20.04 9.21
N ALA A 220 -9.13 -18.93 9.85
CA ALA A 220 -7.84 -18.80 10.53
C ALA A 220 -7.99 -19.17 12.00
N VAL A 221 -7.26 -20.18 12.46
CA VAL A 221 -7.20 -20.62 13.86
C VAL A 221 -5.73 -20.83 14.22
N GLU A 222 -5.26 -20.17 15.28
CA GLU A 222 -3.90 -20.31 15.79
C GLU A 222 -3.85 -20.10 17.30
N ASP A 223 -2.68 -20.37 17.90
CA ASP A 223 -2.45 -20.15 19.32
C ASP A 223 -2.16 -18.67 19.59
N VAL A 224 -3.08 -18.00 20.28
CA VAL A 224 -3.01 -16.57 20.59
C VAL A 224 -2.74 -16.38 22.08
N PRO A 225 -1.76 -15.55 22.50
CA PRO A 225 -1.55 -15.25 23.91
C PRO A 225 -2.81 -14.68 24.57
N VAL A 226 -3.17 -15.16 25.76
CA VAL A 226 -4.40 -14.74 26.47
C VAL A 226 -4.28 -13.32 26.99
N GLY A 227 -3.09 -12.95 27.49
CA GLY A 227 -2.81 -11.63 28.02
C GLY A 227 -2.87 -10.51 26.97
N LYS A 228 -2.70 -9.27 27.44
CA LYS A 228 -2.51 -8.10 26.58
C LYS A 228 -1.09 -8.13 26.00
N TYR A 229 -1.01 -7.93 24.69
CA TYR A 229 0.20 -7.56 23.98
C TYR A 229 -0.17 -6.57 22.88
N ILE A 230 0.82 -5.81 22.43
CA ILE A 230 0.69 -4.82 21.37
C ILE A 230 1.70 -5.13 20.27
N LEU A 231 1.37 -4.78 19.03
CA LEU A 231 2.25 -4.89 17.88
C LEU A 231 2.46 -3.50 17.29
N PRO A 232 3.69 -3.11 16.95
CA PRO A 232 3.97 -1.76 16.49
C PRO A 232 3.22 -1.46 15.18
N LEU A 233 2.54 -0.31 15.13
CA LEU A 233 2.00 0.22 13.88
C LEU A 233 3.13 0.79 13.02
N GLY A 234 2.97 0.74 11.70
CA GLY A 234 3.98 1.21 10.75
C GLY A 234 5.23 0.34 10.71
N LYS A 235 5.11 -0.93 11.10
CA LYS A 235 6.19 -1.93 11.01
C LYS A 235 5.72 -3.15 10.23
N ALA A 236 6.43 -3.43 9.15
CA ALA A 236 6.25 -4.64 8.36
C ALA A 236 6.94 -5.83 9.04
N GLU A 237 6.58 -7.04 8.64
CA GLU A 237 7.20 -8.27 9.12
C GLU A 237 7.70 -9.12 7.95
N ILE A 238 8.97 -9.49 8.00
CA ILE A 238 9.52 -10.54 7.12
C ILE A 238 9.06 -11.89 7.68
N VAL A 239 8.04 -12.49 7.06
CA VAL A 239 7.46 -13.76 7.51
C VAL A 239 8.23 -14.98 6.98
N ARG A 240 9.04 -14.76 5.94
CA ARG A 240 9.91 -15.75 5.32
C ARG A 240 11.13 -15.03 4.74
N GLU A 241 12.32 -15.42 5.16
CA GLU A 241 13.57 -14.95 4.57
C GLU A 241 13.76 -15.53 3.16
N GLY A 242 14.31 -14.71 2.28
CA GLY A 242 14.73 -15.12 0.94
C GLY A 242 15.85 -14.26 0.41
N LYS A 243 16.28 -14.52 -0.83
CA LYS A 243 17.44 -13.84 -1.43
C LYS A 243 17.26 -13.48 -2.91
N ASP A 244 16.27 -14.06 -3.58
CA ASP A 244 16.14 -13.94 -5.03
C ASP A 244 15.03 -12.96 -5.43
N VAL A 245 13.92 -12.90 -4.68
CA VAL A 245 12.81 -11.97 -4.95
C VAL A 245 12.09 -11.57 -3.66
N THR A 246 11.71 -10.30 -3.54
CA THR A 246 10.85 -9.79 -2.46
C THR A 246 9.38 -9.82 -2.88
N LEU A 247 8.54 -10.47 -2.09
CA LEU A 247 7.09 -10.54 -2.23
C LEU A 247 6.44 -9.73 -1.11
N VAL A 248 5.63 -8.72 -1.44
CA VAL A 248 4.93 -7.88 -0.46
C VAL A 248 3.42 -8.00 -0.61
N GLY A 249 2.73 -8.21 0.51
CA GLY A 249 1.26 -8.21 0.58
C GLY A 249 0.75 -7.93 1.99
N TRP A 250 -0.57 -7.99 2.17
CA TRP A 250 -1.24 -7.78 3.45
C TRP A 250 -2.56 -8.56 3.51
N GLY A 251 -3.09 -8.76 4.73
CA GLY A 251 -4.34 -9.46 4.94
C GLY A 251 -4.31 -10.91 4.42
N THR A 252 -5.39 -11.36 3.78
CA THR A 252 -5.48 -12.72 3.23
C THR A 252 -4.43 -12.99 2.16
N GLN A 253 -4.00 -11.96 1.42
CA GLN A 253 -3.11 -12.11 0.28
C GLN A 253 -1.73 -12.62 0.68
N LEU A 254 -1.31 -12.42 1.94
CA LEU A 254 -0.04 -12.96 2.40
C LEU A 254 0.00 -14.49 2.37
N HIS A 255 -1.12 -15.15 2.68
CA HIS A 255 -1.23 -16.61 2.63
C HIS A 255 -1.05 -17.15 1.21
N VAL A 256 -1.49 -16.37 0.22
CA VAL A 256 -1.28 -16.66 -1.19
C VAL A 256 0.19 -16.49 -1.55
N LEU A 257 0.85 -15.44 -1.07
CA LEU A 257 2.28 -15.21 -1.30
C LEU A 257 3.16 -16.29 -0.66
N MET A 258 2.76 -16.84 0.50
CA MET A 258 3.45 -17.97 1.12
C MET A 258 3.34 -19.24 0.28
N GLU A 259 2.15 -19.60 -0.21
CA GLU A 259 1.96 -20.75 -1.13
C GLU A 259 2.72 -20.53 -2.44
N THR A 260 2.75 -19.29 -2.92
CA THR A 260 3.47 -18.85 -4.12
C THR A 260 4.99 -19.03 -3.93
N ALA A 261 5.53 -18.67 -2.77
CA ALA A 261 6.93 -18.87 -2.42
C ALA A 261 7.30 -20.37 -2.31
N ASP A 262 6.42 -21.20 -1.73
CA ASP A 262 6.61 -22.66 -1.66
C ASP A 262 6.70 -23.29 -3.05
N LEU A 263 5.82 -22.86 -3.97
CA LEU A 263 5.85 -23.35 -5.35
C LEU A 263 7.07 -22.84 -6.13
N ALA A 264 7.48 -21.57 -5.95
CA ALA A 264 8.66 -21.01 -6.58
C ALA A 264 9.96 -21.72 -6.17
N GLU A 265 10.10 -22.03 -4.89
CA GLU A 265 11.26 -22.80 -4.40
C GLU A 265 11.25 -24.23 -4.98
N LYS A 266 10.10 -24.90 -4.93
CA LYS A 266 9.98 -26.29 -5.38
C LYS A 266 10.19 -26.46 -6.89
N ASP A 267 9.55 -25.62 -7.70
CA ASP A 267 9.48 -25.82 -9.15
C ASP A 267 10.61 -25.08 -9.89
N LEU A 268 11.11 -23.96 -9.32
CA LEU A 268 12.10 -23.09 -9.97
C LEU A 268 13.39 -22.90 -9.15
N GLY A 269 13.44 -23.34 -7.89
CA GLY A 269 14.60 -23.12 -7.02
C GLY A 269 14.79 -21.67 -6.56
N ILE A 270 13.74 -20.84 -6.67
CA ILE A 270 13.76 -19.41 -6.31
C ILE A 270 13.41 -19.24 -4.83
N LEU A 271 14.27 -18.59 -4.05
CA LEU A 271 14.05 -18.30 -2.64
C LEU A 271 13.43 -16.91 -2.47
N CYS A 272 12.10 -16.90 -2.35
CA CYS A 272 11.32 -15.70 -2.13
C CYS A 272 11.38 -15.23 -0.67
N GLU A 273 11.73 -13.96 -0.47
CA GLU A 273 11.47 -13.23 0.76
C GLU A 273 10.02 -12.78 0.78
N VAL A 274 9.28 -13.04 1.85
CA VAL A 274 7.86 -12.67 1.95
C VAL A 274 7.67 -11.69 3.10
N ILE A 275 7.06 -10.55 2.79
CA ILE A 275 6.81 -9.44 3.71
C ILE A 275 5.31 -9.21 3.87
N ASP A 276 4.87 -9.22 5.12
CA ASP A 276 3.57 -8.70 5.53
C ASP A 276 3.69 -7.22 5.86
N LEU A 277 2.97 -6.37 5.12
CA LEU A 277 3.04 -4.93 5.32
C LEU A 277 2.39 -4.47 6.63
N GLN A 278 1.32 -5.15 7.07
CA GLN A 278 0.47 -4.83 8.23
C GLN A 278 -0.20 -3.46 8.23
N THR A 279 0.57 -2.37 8.15
CA THR A 279 0.10 -0.98 8.16
C THR A 279 0.24 -0.38 6.77
N ILE A 280 -0.87 0.07 6.19
CA ILE A 280 -0.91 0.69 4.87
C ILE A 280 -0.44 2.14 4.94
N ILE A 281 -0.83 2.89 5.97
CA ILE A 281 -0.27 4.22 6.26
C ILE A 281 -0.13 4.43 7.77
N PRO A 282 0.99 5.01 8.24
CA PRO A 282 2.26 5.11 7.53
C PRO A 282 2.86 3.70 7.31
N TRP A 283 3.30 3.38 6.10
CA TRP A 283 3.89 2.07 5.79
C TRP A 283 5.41 2.07 6.01
N ASP A 284 5.95 0.87 6.25
CA ASP A 284 7.36 0.64 6.57
C ASP A 284 8.22 0.58 5.30
N VAL A 285 8.61 1.76 4.80
CA VAL A 285 9.42 1.90 3.58
C VAL A 285 10.77 1.22 3.75
N GLU A 286 11.38 1.39 4.92
CA GLU A 286 12.72 0.92 5.23
C GLU A 286 12.82 -0.60 5.09
N THR A 287 11.93 -1.36 5.74
CA THR A 287 11.93 -2.83 5.68
C THR A 287 11.79 -3.34 4.24
N VAL A 288 10.91 -2.73 3.43
CA VAL A 288 10.74 -3.14 2.03
C VAL A 288 11.95 -2.77 1.18
N ALA A 289 12.51 -1.57 1.36
CA ALA A 289 13.68 -1.12 0.62
C ALA A 289 14.94 -1.94 0.93
N GLU A 290 15.15 -2.32 2.20
CA GLU A 290 16.25 -3.21 2.62
C GLU A 290 16.13 -4.59 1.97
N SER A 291 14.91 -5.15 1.96
CA SER A 291 14.63 -6.42 1.30
C SER A 291 14.90 -6.36 -0.21
N VAL A 292 14.42 -5.32 -0.89
CA VAL A 292 14.62 -5.16 -2.34
C VAL A 292 16.07 -4.86 -2.68
N THR A 293 16.80 -4.17 -1.82
CA THR A 293 18.25 -3.98 -1.96
C THR A 293 19.00 -5.31 -1.90
N LYS A 294 18.51 -6.26 -1.07
CA LYS A 294 19.05 -7.62 -0.96
C LYS A 294 18.70 -8.49 -2.17
N THR A 295 17.46 -8.47 -2.64
CA THR A 295 16.95 -9.40 -3.66
C THR A 295 17.04 -8.89 -5.10
N GLY A 296 17.09 -7.56 -5.28
CA GLY A 296 17.06 -6.90 -6.59
C GLY A 296 15.71 -6.95 -7.31
N HIS A 297 14.68 -7.59 -6.74
CA HIS A 297 13.38 -7.82 -7.39
C HIS A 297 12.24 -7.59 -6.41
N LEU A 298 11.14 -6.98 -6.89
CA LEU A 298 9.96 -6.74 -6.08
C LEU A 298 8.68 -7.13 -6.84
N LEU A 299 7.84 -7.92 -6.18
CA LEU A 299 6.46 -8.20 -6.56
C LEU A 299 5.52 -7.77 -5.44
N ILE A 300 4.56 -6.92 -5.79
CA ILE A 300 3.53 -6.43 -4.86
C ILE A 300 2.19 -7.06 -5.22
N SER A 301 1.47 -7.58 -4.23
CA SER A 301 0.17 -8.18 -4.46
C SER A 301 -0.90 -7.78 -3.44
N HIS A 302 -2.09 -7.47 -3.96
CA HIS A 302 -3.26 -7.10 -3.16
C HIS A 302 -4.58 -7.42 -3.87
N GLU A 303 -5.65 -7.62 -3.12
CA GLU A 303 -6.98 -7.98 -3.69
C GLU A 303 -7.65 -6.81 -4.43
N ALA A 304 -7.37 -5.56 -4.03
CA ALA A 304 -7.94 -4.36 -4.63
C ALA A 304 -7.57 -4.20 -6.13
N PRO A 305 -8.35 -3.43 -6.91
CA PRO A 305 -8.04 -3.10 -8.30
C PRO A 305 -6.62 -2.56 -8.52
N LYS A 306 -6.05 -2.85 -9.70
CA LYS A 306 -4.67 -2.50 -10.05
C LYS A 306 -4.45 -1.00 -10.18
N THR A 307 -5.38 -0.28 -10.81
CA THR A 307 -5.29 1.16 -11.04
C THR A 307 -5.48 1.91 -9.74
N CYS A 308 -4.49 2.75 -9.38
CA CYS A 308 -4.46 3.52 -8.13
C CYS A 308 -4.58 2.69 -6.85
N GLY A 309 -4.41 1.36 -6.92
CA GLY A 309 -4.24 0.53 -5.73
C GLY A 309 -2.94 0.88 -4.99
N PHE A 310 -2.87 0.55 -3.70
CA PHE A 310 -1.75 0.96 -2.85
C PHE A 310 -0.39 0.45 -3.34
N GLY A 311 -0.35 -0.67 -4.08
CA GLY A 311 0.87 -1.14 -4.72
C GLY A 311 1.49 -0.16 -5.72
N ALA A 312 0.74 0.81 -6.24
CA ALA A 312 1.28 1.86 -7.10
C ALA A 312 2.18 2.84 -6.33
N GLU A 313 1.77 3.25 -5.12
CA GLU A 313 2.57 4.13 -4.25
C GLU A 313 3.86 3.45 -3.82
N MET A 314 3.76 2.18 -3.43
CA MET A 314 4.91 1.36 -3.07
C MET A 314 5.87 1.17 -4.24
N ALA A 315 5.37 0.85 -5.44
CA ALA A 315 6.21 0.71 -6.62
C ALA A 315 6.95 2.01 -6.96
N ALA A 316 6.27 3.16 -6.91
CA ALA A 316 6.90 4.45 -7.17
C ALA A 316 7.98 4.80 -6.12
N THR A 317 7.68 4.54 -4.84
CA THR A 317 8.63 4.80 -3.74
C THR A 317 9.85 3.90 -3.85
N ILE A 318 9.66 2.58 -4.00
CA ILE A 318 10.79 1.64 -4.08
C ILE A 318 11.59 1.84 -5.36
N GLN A 319 10.97 2.20 -6.48
CA GLN A 319 11.74 2.56 -7.68
C GLN A 319 12.72 3.69 -7.39
N LYS A 320 12.30 4.70 -6.63
CA LYS A 320 13.12 5.86 -6.30
C LYS A 320 14.23 5.49 -5.30
N GLU A 321 13.88 4.77 -4.24
CA GLU A 321 14.81 4.43 -3.15
C GLU A 321 15.81 3.32 -3.56
N CYS A 322 15.41 2.41 -4.44
CA CYS A 322 16.20 1.23 -4.85
C CYS A 322 16.58 1.23 -6.34
N PHE A 323 16.59 2.40 -7.01
CA PHE A 323 16.77 2.51 -8.47
C PHE A 323 17.97 1.72 -9.02
N LEU A 324 19.11 1.75 -8.32
CA LEU A 324 20.35 1.08 -8.75
C LEU A 324 20.38 -0.41 -8.41
N ASN A 325 19.47 -0.88 -7.57
CA ASN A 325 19.40 -2.26 -7.09
C ASN A 325 18.40 -3.10 -7.88
N LEU A 326 17.43 -2.47 -8.54
CA LEU A 326 16.40 -3.17 -9.30
C LEU A 326 16.99 -3.85 -10.54
N GLU A 327 16.95 -5.17 -10.56
CA GLU A 327 17.39 -6.01 -11.67
C GLU A 327 16.27 -6.22 -12.72
N ALA A 328 15.01 -6.03 -12.33
CA ALA A 328 13.83 -6.07 -13.20
C ALA A 328 12.79 -5.00 -12.80
N PRO A 329 11.81 -4.68 -13.68
CA PRO A 329 10.68 -3.84 -13.31
C PRO A 329 9.92 -4.39 -12.09
N ILE A 330 9.42 -3.48 -11.25
CA ILE A 330 8.57 -3.86 -10.11
C ILE A 330 7.23 -4.36 -10.63
N GLU A 331 6.85 -5.57 -10.24
CA GLU A 331 5.62 -6.20 -10.68
C GLU A 331 4.46 -6.02 -9.70
N ARG A 332 3.25 -5.89 -10.25
CA ARG A 332 2.01 -5.68 -9.49
C ARG A 332 0.92 -6.65 -9.93
N ILE A 333 0.62 -7.60 -9.05
CA ILE A 333 -0.43 -8.62 -9.22
C ILE A 333 -1.62 -8.25 -8.34
N CYS A 334 -2.65 -7.69 -8.96
CA CYS A 334 -3.78 -7.06 -8.27
C CYS A 334 -5.11 -7.60 -8.80
N GLY A 335 -6.21 -7.24 -8.13
CA GLY A 335 -7.55 -7.34 -8.72
C GLY A 335 -7.62 -6.57 -10.05
N TRP A 336 -8.52 -7.01 -10.95
CA TRP A 336 -8.73 -6.31 -12.21
C TRP A 336 -9.44 -4.96 -11.97
N ASP A 337 -9.33 -4.06 -12.96
CA ASP A 337 -9.97 -2.74 -12.93
C ASP A 337 -11.46 -2.81 -13.25
N THR A 338 -12.19 -3.54 -12.40
CA THR A 338 -13.64 -3.71 -12.44
C THR A 338 -14.21 -3.69 -11.03
N PRO A 339 -15.53 -3.48 -10.88
CA PRO A 339 -16.22 -3.84 -9.65
C PRO A 339 -15.96 -5.32 -9.28
N PHE A 340 -16.01 -5.64 -7.98
CA PHE A 340 -15.77 -7.00 -7.51
C PHE A 340 -16.90 -7.94 -7.97
N PRO A 341 -16.62 -8.99 -8.75
CA PRO A 341 -17.65 -9.83 -9.35
C PRO A 341 -18.22 -10.87 -8.36
N HIS A 342 -19.44 -11.34 -8.61
CA HIS A 342 -19.95 -12.54 -7.96
C HIS A 342 -19.24 -13.80 -8.48
N TYR A 343 -19.10 -14.84 -7.65
CA TYR A 343 -18.39 -16.08 -8.03
C TYR A 343 -18.98 -16.79 -9.25
N SER A 344 -20.26 -16.57 -9.55
CA SER A 344 -20.93 -17.17 -10.71
C SER A 344 -20.54 -16.52 -12.04
N ASN A 345 -19.74 -15.44 -12.01
CA ASN A 345 -19.28 -14.78 -13.23
C ASN A 345 -18.15 -15.59 -13.88
N SER A 346 -18.48 -16.29 -14.97
CA SER A 346 -17.59 -17.21 -15.69
C SER A 346 -16.31 -16.58 -16.25
N TYR A 347 -16.26 -15.25 -16.41
CA TYR A 347 -15.06 -14.54 -16.85
C TYR A 347 -13.98 -14.47 -15.76
N TYR A 348 -14.35 -14.63 -14.47
CA TYR A 348 -13.49 -14.45 -13.30
C TYR A 348 -13.20 -15.73 -12.52
N THR A 349 -13.77 -16.87 -12.91
CA THR A 349 -13.71 -18.15 -12.17
C THR A 349 -12.39 -18.93 -12.34
N LYS A 350 -11.28 -18.26 -12.64
CA LYS A 350 -9.97 -18.93 -12.72
C LYS A 350 -9.26 -18.80 -11.38
N GLY A 351 -9.24 -19.90 -10.61
CA GLY A 351 -8.74 -19.98 -9.23
C GLY A 351 -7.23 -19.75 -9.04
N ARG A 352 -6.62 -20.40 -8.04
CA ARG A 352 -5.19 -20.28 -7.65
C ARG A 352 -4.22 -20.32 -8.83
N THR A 353 -4.56 -21.08 -9.87
CA THR A 353 -3.82 -21.22 -11.13
C THR A 353 -3.52 -19.89 -11.81
N PHE A 354 -4.44 -18.90 -11.79
CA PHE A 354 -4.19 -17.59 -12.41
C PHE A 354 -3.06 -16.83 -11.69
N ARG A 355 -3.03 -16.91 -10.35
CA ARG A 355 -2.04 -16.21 -9.51
C ARG A 355 -0.66 -16.85 -9.62
N TYR A 356 -0.59 -18.19 -9.71
CA TYR A 356 0.65 -18.91 -9.96
C TYR A 356 1.19 -18.68 -11.38
N ILE A 357 0.32 -18.60 -12.40
CA ILE A 357 0.72 -18.24 -13.77
C ILE A 357 1.33 -16.83 -13.81
N ASP A 358 0.80 -15.88 -13.05
CA ASP A 358 1.34 -14.53 -13.01
C ASP A 358 2.69 -14.49 -12.27
N LEU A 359 2.88 -15.24 -11.18
CA LEU A 359 4.23 -15.44 -10.62
C LEU A 359 5.16 -16.14 -11.61
N ALA A 360 4.71 -17.16 -12.33
CA ALA A 360 5.53 -17.84 -13.33
C ALA A 360 5.94 -16.91 -14.48
N LYS A 361 5.12 -15.90 -14.84
CA LYS A 361 5.53 -14.82 -15.75
C LYS A 361 6.59 -13.91 -15.13
N VAL A 362 6.43 -13.52 -13.86
CA VAL A 362 7.47 -12.76 -13.15
C VAL A 362 8.74 -13.60 -13.01
N GLY A 363 8.61 -14.90 -12.81
CA GLY A 363 9.69 -15.88 -12.78
C GLY A 363 10.33 -16.05 -14.14
N ASP A 364 9.57 -16.07 -15.24
CA ASP A 364 10.09 -16.12 -16.60
C ASP A 364 10.84 -14.82 -16.95
N ASP A 365 10.30 -13.64 -16.59
CA ASP A 365 10.97 -12.35 -16.77
C ASP A 365 12.20 -12.19 -15.84
N ALA A 366 12.13 -12.73 -14.62
CA ALA A 366 13.25 -12.78 -13.69
C ALA A 366 14.30 -13.81 -14.10
N ILE A 367 13.92 -14.97 -14.67
CA ILE A 367 14.83 -16.01 -15.17
C ILE A 367 15.46 -15.56 -16.50
N GLU A 368 14.70 -14.92 -17.39
CA GLU A 368 15.21 -14.33 -18.63
C GLU A 368 16.10 -13.12 -18.32
N GLY A 369 15.72 -12.30 -17.33
CA GLY A 369 16.56 -11.27 -16.74
C GLY A 369 17.84 -11.83 -16.11
N MET A 370 17.76 -12.89 -15.31
CA MET A 370 18.88 -13.58 -14.68
C MET A 370 19.80 -14.25 -15.71
N ALA A 371 19.26 -14.83 -16.79
CA ALA A 371 20.03 -15.39 -17.89
C ALA A 371 20.76 -14.30 -18.68
N LEU A 372 20.12 -13.16 -18.95
CA LEU A 372 20.74 -11.98 -19.55
C LEU A 372 21.79 -11.36 -18.62
N LEU A 373 21.59 -11.40 -17.31
CA LEU A 373 22.52 -10.93 -16.29
C LEU A 373 23.70 -11.87 -16.10
N GLU A 374 23.51 -13.18 -16.22
CA GLU A 374 24.58 -14.17 -16.21
C GLU A 374 25.44 -14.04 -17.49
N GLU A 375 24.81 -13.81 -18.65
CA GLU A 375 25.51 -13.43 -19.87
C GLU A 375 26.29 -12.11 -19.70
N ARG A 376 25.71 -11.08 -19.07
CA ARG A 376 26.39 -9.80 -18.78
C ARG A 376 27.50 -9.93 -17.74
N ARG A 377 27.35 -10.74 -16.69
CA ARG A 377 28.37 -11.03 -15.68
C ARG A 377 29.53 -11.80 -16.29
N MET A 378 29.24 -12.80 -17.12
CA MET A 378 30.25 -13.55 -17.88
C MET A 378 30.98 -12.64 -18.88
N SER A 379 30.26 -11.74 -19.55
CA SER A 379 30.84 -10.74 -20.46
C SER A 379 31.72 -9.73 -19.72
N LYS A 380 31.28 -9.22 -18.56
CA LYS A 380 32.07 -8.31 -17.72
C LYS A 380 33.34 -8.98 -17.21
N LYS A 381 33.24 -10.21 -16.72
CA LYS A 381 34.38 -11.00 -16.24
C LYS A 381 35.36 -11.33 -17.38
N ALA A 382 34.85 -11.66 -18.56
CA ALA A 382 35.68 -11.86 -19.76
C ALA A 382 36.42 -10.58 -20.16
N ARG A 383 35.76 -9.41 -20.08
CA ARG A 383 36.38 -8.11 -20.35
C ARG A 383 37.45 -7.76 -19.32
N GLU A 384 37.19 -8.01 -18.04
CA GLU A 384 38.15 -7.81 -16.95
C GLU A 384 39.36 -8.75 -17.11
N ASP A 385 39.16 -10.00 -17.51
CA ASP A 385 40.24 -10.97 -17.78
C ASP A 385 41.06 -10.61 -19.03
N GLU A 386 40.41 -10.07 -20.07
CA GLU A 386 41.08 -9.58 -21.28
C GLU A 386 41.91 -8.33 -20.98
N GLU A 387 41.36 -7.36 -20.24
CA GLU A 387 42.11 -6.22 -19.73
C GLU A 387 43.28 -6.67 -18.83
N ARG A 388 43.11 -7.71 -18.01
CA ARG A 388 44.18 -8.26 -17.16
C ARG A 388 45.28 -8.93 -17.99
N LYS A 389 44.92 -9.62 -19.08
CA LYS A 389 45.88 -10.18 -20.06
C LYS A 389 46.62 -9.10 -20.82
N GLU A 390 45.92 -8.06 -21.25
CA GLU A 390 46.52 -6.93 -21.99
C GLU A 390 47.48 -6.14 -21.10
N ARG A 391 47.12 -5.92 -19.83
CA ARG A 391 47.99 -5.31 -18.82
C ARG A 391 49.24 -6.16 -18.53
N ARG A 392 49.11 -7.49 -18.47
CA ARG A 392 50.25 -8.41 -18.35
C ARG A 392 51.15 -8.38 -19.59
N ALA A 393 50.57 -8.33 -20.79
CA ALA A 393 51.32 -8.21 -22.05
C ALA A 393 52.06 -6.87 -22.16
N LYS A 394 51.51 -5.80 -21.56
CA LYS A 394 52.13 -4.47 -21.46
C LYS A 394 53.14 -4.35 -20.30
N GLY A 395 53.40 -5.42 -19.55
CA GLY A 395 54.42 -5.45 -18.47
C GLY A 395 54.05 -4.67 -17.21
N ILE A 396 52.77 -4.34 -17.00
CA ILE A 396 52.32 -3.56 -15.85
C ILE A 396 52.01 -4.53 -14.70
N MET A 397 53.00 -4.77 -13.84
CA MET A 397 52.84 -5.50 -12.57
C MET A 397 52.62 -4.49 -11.43
N TYR A 398 51.49 -4.59 -10.72
CA TYR A 398 51.39 -4.05 -9.37
C TYR A 398 51.67 -5.18 -8.38
N ASP A 399 52.56 -4.91 -7.44
CA ASP A 399 52.90 -5.79 -6.33
C ASP A 399 51.76 -5.71 -5.30
N GLU A 400 50.97 -6.79 -5.16
CA GLU A 400 49.75 -6.83 -4.33
C GLU A 400 50.05 -6.77 -2.81
N GLU A 401 51.32 -6.73 -2.38
CA GLU A 401 51.73 -6.70 -0.96
C GLU A 401 51.79 -5.31 -0.29
N LYS A 402 51.40 -4.21 -0.97
CA LYS A 402 51.45 -2.84 -0.38
C LYS A 402 50.10 -2.13 -0.25
N ILE A 403 49.05 -2.85 0.16
CA ILE A 403 47.81 -2.23 0.68
C ILE A 403 47.55 -2.72 2.11
N ALA A 404 48.56 -2.58 2.97
CA ALA A 404 48.43 -2.59 4.41
C ALA A 404 49.26 -1.43 4.97
N GLY A 405 48.68 -0.22 4.98
CA GLY A 405 49.34 0.95 5.54
C GLY A 405 49.00 2.22 4.77
N GLY A 406 48.10 3.03 5.32
CA GLY A 406 47.59 4.22 4.65
C GLY A 406 48.60 5.34 4.41
N LYS A 407 48.36 6.12 3.36
CA LYS A 407 48.21 7.58 3.37
C LYS A 407 47.93 8.07 1.95
N ASN A 408 46.91 8.93 1.84
CA ASN A 408 46.54 9.65 0.63
C ASN A 408 47.73 10.39 0.01
N THR A 409 47.95 10.16 -1.29
CA THR A 409 48.39 11.19 -2.24
C THR A 409 48.09 10.71 -3.65
N PHE A 410 47.00 11.23 -4.24
CA PHE A 410 46.72 11.09 -5.66
C PHE A 410 47.58 12.09 -6.43
N LEU A 411 48.49 11.60 -7.25
CA LEU A 411 49.13 12.34 -8.33
C LEU A 411 49.23 11.38 -9.52
N TYR A 412 48.33 11.53 -10.50
CA TYR A 412 48.69 11.38 -11.90
C TYR A 412 47.67 12.16 -12.74
N ALA A 413 48.15 13.31 -13.22
CA ALA A 413 47.53 14.11 -14.26
C ALA A 413 47.96 13.53 -15.62
N GLY A 414 47.01 13.47 -16.55
CA GLY A 414 47.33 13.30 -17.97
C GLY A 414 46.67 12.12 -18.66
N GLU A 415 45.34 11.96 -18.57
CA GLU A 415 44.53 11.26 -19.60
C GLU A 415 43.00 11.46 -19.46
N TYR A 416 42.54 12.48 -18.71
CA TYR A 416 41.11 12.79 -18.53
C TYR A 416 40.69 14.13 -19.15
N ARG A 417 41.36 14.57 -20.23
CA ARG A 417 41.02 15.86 -20.87
C ARG A 417 39.81 15.78 -21.79
N GLU A 418 39.52 14.63 -22.38
CA GLU A 418 38.36 14.46 -23.29
C GLU A 418 37.06 14.14 -22.54
N LEU A 419 37.11 13.42 -21.40
CA LEU A 419 35.92 13.11 -20.59
C LEU A 419 35.37 14.32 -19.81
N TYR A 420 36.22 15.29 -19.45
CA TYR A 420 35.79 16.54 -18.80
C TYR A 420 35.22 17.59 -19.78
N GLU A 421 35.57 17.53 -21.07
CA GLU A 421 34.99 18.42 -22.07
C GLU A 421 33.58 18.00 -22.48
N VAL A 422 33.31 16.68 -22.53
CA VAL A 422 31.96 16.14 -22.78
C VAL A 422 30.99 16.49 -21.63
N ASP A 423 31.48 16.51 -20.38
CA ASP A 423 30.66 16.86 -19.21
C ASP A 423 30.33 18.37 -19.17
N LYS A 424 31.21 19.26 -19.66
CA LYS A 424 30.93 20.70 -19.77
C LYS A 424 29.85 21.03 -20.80
N GLU A 425 29.84 20.37 -21.95
CA GLU A 425 28.81 20.57 -22.97
C GLU A 425 27.45 20.00 -22.53
N MET A 426 27.45 18.86 -21.83
CA MET A 426 26.25 18.29 -21.23
C MET A 426 25.68 19.19 -20.11
N TRP A 427 26.54 19.78 -19.27
CA TRP A 427 26.12 20.78 -18.27
C TRP A 427 25.64 22.10 -18.89
N LYS A 428 26.18 22.52 -20.04
CA LYS A 428 25.64 23.67 -20.81
C LYS A 428 24.26 23.36 -21.37
N LEU A 429 24.04 22.15 -21.87
CA LEU A 429 22.73 21.70 -22.36
C LEU A 429 21.71 21.58 -21.22
N ILE A 430 22.09 21.01 -20.07
CA ILE A 430 21.23 20.94 -18.88
C ILE A 430 20.90 22.33 -18.35
N LYS A 431 21.89 23.25 -18.29
CA LYS A 431 21.63 24.65 -17.93
C LYS A 431 20.75 25.36 -18.94
N PHE A 432 20.93 25.11 -20.24
CA PHE A 432 20.08 25.67 -21.28
C PHE A 432 18.65 25.16 -21.18
N ILE A 433 18.44 23.87 -20.92
CA ILE A 433 17.12 23.26 -20.69
C ILE A 433 16.48 23.84 -19.42
N LEU A 434 17.23 23.96 -18.32
CA LEU A 434 16.71 24.54 -17.07
C LEU A 434 16.39 26.02 -17.21
N VAL A 435 17.19 26.79 -17.95
CA VAL A 435 16.92 28.20 -18.27
C VAL A 435 15.74 28.32 -19.24
N ALA A 436 15.61 27.44 -20.23
CA ALA A 436 14.47 27.40 -21.15
C ALA A 436 13.17 27.01 -20.41
N MET A 437 13.24 26.08 -19.44
CA MET A 437 12.14 25.74 -18.54
C MET A 437 11.78 26.91 -17.62
N ALA A 438 12.77 27.59 -17.04
CA ALA A 438 12.55 28.78 -16.21
C ALA A 438 11.95 29.95 -17.03
N LEU A 439 12.42 30.16 -18.27
CA LEU A 439 11.85 31.14 -19.20
C LEU A 439 10.46 30.74 -19.69
N GLY A 440 10.17 29.44 -19.83
CA GLY A 440 8.83 28.91 -20.10
C GLY A 440 7.86 29.16 -18.95
N VAL A 441 8.31 29.02 -17.70
CA VAL A 441 7.54 29.36 -16.49
C VAL A 441 7.32 30.87 -16.38
N ILE A 442 8.34 31.68 -16.68
CA ILE A 442 8.21 33.16 -16.74
C ILE A 442 7.27 33.58 -17.87
N GLY A 443 7.33 32.92 -19.03
CA GLY A 443 6.41 33.12 -20.15
C GLY A 443 4.97 32.78 -19.78
N PHE A 444 4.75 31.69 -19.03
CA PHE A 444 3.42 31.32 -18.53
C PHE A 444 2.89 32.33 -17.50
N ILE A 445 3.76 32.87 -16.64
CA ILE A 445 3.42 33.94 -15.69
C ILE A 445 3.07 35.24 -16.44
N TYR A 446 3.83 35.60 -17.48
CA TYR A 446 3.59 36.80 -18.29
C TYR A 446 2.31 36.68 -19.14
N VAL A 447 2.07 35.52 -19.74
CA VAL A 447 0.83 35.23 -20.49
C VAL A 447 -0.38 35.22 -19.54
N LYS A 448 -0.26 34.63 -18.35
CA LYS A 448 -1.33 34.66 -17.34
C LYS A 448 -1.59 36.08 -16.84
N ALA A 449 -0.55 36.90 -16.64
CA ALA A 449 -0.67 38.30 -16.26
C ALA A 449 -1.32 39.16 -17.37
N ASP A 450 -0.90 38.99 -18.64
CA ASP A 450 -1.49 39.71 -19.78
C ASP A 450 -2.94 39.28 -20.04
N LEU A 451 -3.25 37.98 -19.96
CA LEU A 451 -4.63 37.48 -20.05
C LEU A 451 -5.52 38.01 -18.92
N THR A 452 -4.97 38.16 -17.71
CA THR A 452 -5.71 38.74 -16.57
C THR A 452 -5.95 40.24 -16.80
N LYS A 453 -4.97 40.97 -17.33
CA LYS A 453 -5.08 42.40 -17.66
C LYS A 453 -6.07 42.64 -18.80
N ARG A 454 -6.03 41.82 -19.86
CA ARG A 454 -7.01 41.84 -20.96
C ARG A 454 -8.41 41.49 -20.49
N ARG A 455 -8.59 40.46 -19.63
CA ARG A 455 -9.90 40.14 -19.01
C ARG A 455 -10.46 41.31 -18.21
N ARG A 456 -9.64 42.00 -17.41
CA ARG A 456 -10.09 43.19 -16.66
C ARG A 456 -10.53 44.33 -17.58
N LYS A 457 -9.79 44.57 -18.67
CA LYS A 457 -10.15 45.61 -19.67
C LYS A 457 -11.48 45.29 -20.37
N VAL A 458 -11.67 44.04 -20.82
CA VAL A 458 -12.92 43.59 -21.45
C VAL A 458 -14.11 43.66 -20.47
N MET A 459 -13.91 43.30 -19.21
CA MET A 459 -14.95 43.41 -18.18
C MET A 459 -15.30 44.86 -17.84
N ALA A 460 -14.32 45.77 -17.84
CA ALA A 460 -14.54 47.20 -17.65
C ALA A 460 -15.32 47.82 -18.83
N GLU A 461 -14.97 47.47 -20.08
CA GLU A 461 -15.71 47.90 -21.27
C GLU A 461 -17.15 47.36 -21.30
N ARG A 462 -17.35 46.09 -20.89
CA ARG A 462 -18.70 45.52 -20.75
C ARG A 462 -19.52 46.24 -19.68
N LYS A 463 -18.93 46.56 -18.52
CA LYS A 463 -19.61 47.34 -17.48
C LYS A 463 -19.97 48.74 -17.96
N LYS A 464 -19.09 49.39 -18.72
CA LYS A 464 -19.35 50.72 -19.31
C LYS A 464 -20.52 50.66 -20.31
N LYS A 465 -20.50 49.70 -21.24
CA LYS A 465 -21.61 49.49 -22.20
C LYS A 465 -22.94 49.16 -21.51
N LEU A 466 -22.91 48.37 -20.43
CA LEU A 466 -24.11 48.06 -19.64
C LEU A 466 -24.64 49.30 -18.90
N ALA A 467 -23.77 50.16 -18.39
CA ALA A 467 -24.17 51.42 -17.76
C ALA A 467 -24.77 52.41 -18.78
N GLU A 468 -24.15 52.53 -19.96
CA GLU A 468 -24.67 53.35 -21.07
C GLU A 468 -26.04 52.85 -21.55
N ALA A 469 -26.21 51.53 -21.72
CA ALA A 469 -27.49 50.92 -22.09
C ALA A 469 -28.58 51.08 -21.02
N ARG A 470 -28.19 51.14 -19.74
CA ARG A 470 -29.12 51.38 -18.63
C ARG A 470 -29.58 52.84 -18.61
N ASN A 471 -28.66 53.77 -18.84
CA ASN A 471 -28.98 55.20 -18.94
C ASN A 471 -29.83 55.51 -20.17
N SER A 472 -29.59 54.87 -21.32
CA SER A 472 -30.42 55.06 -22.53
C SER A 472 -31.83 54.51 -22.37
N LYS A 473 -32.02 53.40 -21.63
CA LYS A 473 -33.35 52.89 -21.28
C LYS A 473 -34.07 53.82 -20.29
N GLN A 474 -33.35 54.44 -19.36
CA GLN A 474 -33.92 55.41 -18.43
C GLN A 474 -34.36 56.70 -19.15
N SER A 475 -33.58 57.18 -20.11
CA SER A 475 -33.96 58.36 -20.91
C SER A 475 -35.14 58.09 -21.84
N GLN A 476 -35.20 56.89 -22.45
CA GLN A 476 -36.36 56.48 -23.27
C GLN A 476 -37.65 56.37 -22.44
N ASN A 477 -37.58 55.82 -21.23
CA ASN A 477 -38.74 55.74 -20.33
C ASN A 477 -39.18 57.11 -19.78
N SER A 478 -38.28 58.09 -19.68
CA SER A 478 -38.68 59.47 -19.32
C SER A 478 -39.35 60.22 -20.48
N SER A 479 -39.00 59.90 -21.74
CA SER A 479 -39.63 60.52 -22.92
C SER A 479 -40.99 59.93 -23.29
N THR A 480 -41.32 58.71 -22.87
CA THR A 480 -42.65 58.10 -23.04
C THR A 480 -43.62 58.43 -21.91
N ALA A 481 -43.18 59.11 -20.85
CA ALA A 481 -44.04 59.61 -19.77
C ALA A 481 -44.53 61.05 -20.00
N THR A 482 -44.21 61.67 -21.15
CA THR A 482 -44.59 63.05 -21.50
C THR A 482 -45.21 63.17 -22.91
N ASN A 483 -45.99 62.17 -23.32
CA ASN A 483 -46.97 62.28 -24.41
C ASN A 483 -48.23 61.49 -24.07
#